data_AF-A0A1G9PIG1-F1
#
_entry.id   AF-A0A1G9PIG1-F1
#
_cell.length_a   1.000
_cell.length_b   1.000
_cell.length_c   1.000
_cell.angle_alpha   90.00
_cell.angle_beta   90.00
_cell.angle_gamma   90.00
#
_symmetry.space_group_name_H-M   'P 1'
#
loop_
_entity.id
_entity.type
_entity.pdbx_description
1 polymer ?
#
loop_
_entity_poly.entity_id
_entity_poly.type
_entity_poly.pdbx_seq_one_letter_code
_entity_poly.pdbx_strand_id
1 'polypeptide(L)' 'MSNGGSAIVEPLGDYVAEPVWGKEEIIIADLDMKQIAYSQFDFDSVGHYSRPDVFKLLVNKEKKESTIWMK' A
#
# COMPACT_ATOMS: atom_id res chain seq x y z
N MET A 1 -2.14 -6.72 -23.28
CA MET A 1 -2.10 -7.95 -22.47
C MET A 1 -1.25 -7.65 -21.25
N SER A 2 -1.74 -7.93 -20.04
CA SER A 2 -0.96 -7.81 -18.82
C SER A 2 -0.14 -9.09 -18.63
N ASN A 3 1.19 -9.00 -18.55
CA ASN A 3 2.11 -10.15 -18.56
C ASN A 3 2.37 -10.76 -17.16
N GLY A 4 1.53 -10.48 -16.16
CA GLY A 4 1.79 -10.84 -14.76
C GLY A 4 2.61 -9.78 -14.02
N GLY A 5 3.53 -10.21 -13.15
CA GLY A 5 4.41 -9.34 -12.36
C GLY A 5 4.19 -9.38 -10.85
N SER A 6 3.51 -10.40 -10.32
CA SER A 6 3.32 -10.55 -8.88
C SER A 6 4.67 -10.65 -8.16
N ALA A 7 4.83 -9.95 -7.04
CA ALA A 7 6.06 -9.85 -6.25
C ALA A 7 5.71 -9.61 -4.77
N ILE A 8 6.68 -9.78 -3.88
CA ILE A 8 6.56 -9.41 -2.46
C ILE A 8 7.70 -8.42 -2.15
N VAL A 9 7.36 -7.27 -1.58
CA VAL A 9 8.30 -6.17 -1.33
C VAL A 9 8.25 -5.81 0.16
N GLU A 10 9.42 -5.56 0.75
CA GLU A 10 9.52 -5.11 2.14
C GLU A 10 9.30 -3.58 2.27
N PRO A 11 9.09 -3.06 3.49
CA PRO A 11 8.72 -1.64 3.68
C PRO A 11 9.70 -0.60 3.14
N LEU A 12 10.99 -0.95 3.00
CA LEU A 12 12.01 -0.07 2.42
C LEU A 12 12.13 -0.16 0.89
N GLY A 13 11.33 -1.03 0.26
CA GLY A 13 11.22 -1.12 -1.20
C GLY A 13 12.01 -2.24 -1.86
N ASP A 14 12.75 -3.04 -1.09
CA ASP A 14 13.48 -4.19 -1.61
C ASP A 14 12.57 -5.42 -1.83
N TYR A 15 12.89 -6.24 -2.82
CA TYR A 15 12.15 -7.46 -3.10
C TYR A 15 12.48 -8.55 -2.08
N VAL A 16 11.45 -9.02 -1.37
CA VAL A 16 11.51 -10.27 -0.60
C VAL A 16 11.28 -11.46 -1.52
N ALA A 17 10.45 -11.26 -2.54
CA ALA A 17 10.30 -12.18 -3.65
C ALA A 17 10.18 -11.43 -4.96
N GLU A 18 11.05 -11.80 -5.91
CA GLU A 18 11.18 -11.15 -7.22
C GLU A 18 9.89 -11.21 -8.04
N PRO A 19 9.65 -10.24 -8.94
CA PRO A 19 8.50 -10.25 -9.83
C PRO A 19 8.48 -11.46 -10.77
N VAL A 20 7.34 -12.15 -10.82
CA VAL A 20 7.11 -13.29 -11.72
C VAL A 20 6.36 -12.86 -12.98
N TRP A 21 7.01 -13.04 -14.13
CA TRP A 21 6.48 -12.66 -15.44
C TRP A 21 6.21 -13.88 -16.32
N GLY A 22 5.09 -13.85 -17.06
CA GLY A 22 4.82 -14.79 -18.15
C GLY A 22 4.64 -16.26 -17.74
N LYS A 23 4.54 -16.55 -16.44
CA LYS A 23 4.28 -17.90 -15.93
C LYS A 23 3.34 -17.86 -14.72
N GLU A 24 2.65 -18.97 -14.52
CA GLU A 24 1.87 -19.25 -13.31
C GLU A 24 2.81 -19.76 -12.21
N GLU A 25 2.73 -19.15 -11.03
CA GLU A 25 3.59 -19.50 -9.89
C GLU A 25 2.95 -19.07 -8.57
N ILE A 26 3.23 -19.83 -7.50
CA ILE A 26 2.91 -19.45 -6.12
C ILE A 26 4.18 -18.87 -5.51
N ILE A 27 4.11 -17.61 -5.09
CA ILE A 27 5.22 -16.92 -4.43
C ILE A 27 4.94 -16.90 -2.92
N ILE A 28 5.90 -17.37 -2.12
CA ILE A 28 5.80 -17.45 -0.65
C ILE A 28 7.07 -16.83 -0.07
N ALA A 29 6.93 -16.03 0.98
CA ALA A 29 8.05 -15.44 1.70
C ALA A 29 7.75 -15.37 3.21
N ASP A 30 8.81 -15.49 4.01
CA ASP A 30 8.75 -15.19 5.45
C ASP A 30 8.93 -13.68 5.65
N LEU A 31 8.11 -13.10 6.53
CA LEU A 31 8.12 -11.67 6.79
C LEU A 31 8.59 -11.39 8.22
N ASP A 32 9.65 -10.60 8.36
CA ASP A 32 10.03 -10.03 9.66
C ASP A 32 9.19 -8.79 9.95
N MET A 33 8.21 -8.95 10.82
CA MET A 33 7.30 -7.87 11.21
C MET A 33 8.00 -6.69 11.92
N LYS A 34 9.23 -6.86 12.40
CA LYS A 34 10.01 -5.78 13.00
C LYS A 34 10.39 -4.71 11.98
N GLN A 35 10.48 -5.08 10.69
CA GLN A 35 10.83 -4.13 9.62
C GLN A 35 9.85 -2.96 9.52
N ILE A 36 8.59 -3.14 9.93
CA ILE A 36 7.60 -2.05 9.97
C ILE A 36 8.04 -0.93 10.92
N ALA A 37 8.48 -1.31 12.13
CA ALA A 37 8.91 -0.34 13.13
C ALA A 37 10.21 0.35 12.71
N TYR A 38 11.13 -0.39 12.09
CA TYR A 38 12.39 0.16 11.58
C TYR A 38 12.16 1.11 10.41
N SER A 39 11.32 0.75 9.43
CA SER A 39 11.00 1.65 8.32
C SER A 39 10.26 2.90 8.76
N GLN A 40 9.40 2.80 9.78
CA GLN A 40 8.71 3.97 10.33
C GLN A 40 9.67 4.86 11.13
N PHE A 41 10.66 4.28 11.81
CA PHE A 41 11.71 5.04 12.47
C PHE A 41 12.52 5.87 11.46
N ASP A 42 12.83 5.30 10.30
CA ASP A 42 13.50 6.02 9.22
C ASP A 42 12.58 7.08 8.57
N PHE A 43 11.31 6.75 8.33
CA PHE A 43 10.35 7.66 7.70
C PHE A 43 8.89 7.49 8.17
N ASP A 44 8.49 8.34 9.12
CA ASP A 44 7.13 8.41 9.66
C ASP A 44 6.29 9.51 8.99
N SER A 45 5.73 9.19 7.81
CA SER A 45 5.02 10.16 6.96
C SER A 45 3.73 10.73 7.57
N VAL A 46 3.03 9.97 8.40
CA VAL A 46 1.76 10.38 9.02
C VAL A 46 1.91 10.92 10.46
N GLY A 47 3.09 10.79 11.06
CA GLY A 47 3.41 11.35 12.36
C GLY A 47 4.39 12.53 12.26
N HIS A 48 5.64 12.32 12.60
CA HIS A 48 6.63 13.40 12.77
C HIS A 48 6.86 14.24 11.51
N TYR A 49 6.69 13.66 10.32
CA TYR A 49 6.85 14.37 9.04
C TYR A 49 5.54 14.95 8.47
N SER A 50 4.39 14.74 9.14
CA SER A 50 3.06 15.06 8.56
C SER A 50 2.73 16.55 8.42
N ARG A 51 3.53 17.46 9.01
CA ARG A 51 3.35 18.94 8.98
C ARG A 51 1.87 19.37 9.00
N PRO A 52 1.13 19.06 10.09
CA PRO A 52 -0.31 19.33 10.17
C PRO A 52 -0.65 20.83 10.24
N ASP A 53 0.36 21.68 10.43
CA ASP A 53 0.29 23.12 10.32
C ASP A 53 0.21 23.61 8.86
N VAL A 54 0.65 22.80 7.89
CA VAL A 54 0.66 23.12 6.46
C VAL A 54 -0.43 22.35 5.71
N PHE A 55 -0.49 21.03 5.88
CA PHE A 55 -1.39 20.16 5.12
C PHE A 55 -2.37 19.42 6.03
N LYS A 56 -3.61 19.29 5.57
CA LYS A 56 -4.64 18.45 6.21
C LYS A 56 -5.44 17.73 5.13
N LEU A 57 -5.57 16.41 5.27
CA LEU A 57 -6.45 15.59 4.43
C LEU A 57 -7.77 15.36 5.17
N LEU A 58 -8.88 15.80 4.58
CA LEU A 58 -10.23 15.50 5.07
C LEU A 58 -10.90 14.50 4.13
N VAL A 59 -11.40 13.40 4.68
CA VAL A 59 -12.01 12.30 3.91
C VAL A 59 -13.50 12.21 4.24
N ASN A 60 -14.37 12.38 3.24
CA ASN A 60 -15.78 12.03 3.37
C ASN A 60 -15.96 10.52 3.14
N LYS A 61 -16.40 9.79 4.17
CA LYS A 61 -16.65 8.34 4.12
C LYS A 61 -18.14 7.98 4.05
N GLU A 62 -19.02 8.97 3.86
CA GLU A 62 -20.45 8.73 3.70
C GLU A 62 -20.71 7.88 2.46
N LYS A 63 -21.49 6.81 2.64
CA LYS A 63 -22.04 6.05 1.52
C LYS A 63 -22.94 6.99 0.70
N LYS A 64 -22.63 7.17 -0.58
CA LYS A 64 -23.50 7.87 -1.53
C LYS A 64 -24.39 6.85 -2.22
N GLU A 65 -25.70 6.98 -2.04
CA GLU A 65 -26.67 6.16 -2.77
C GLU A 65 -26.78 6.64 -4.23
N SER A 66 -27.01 5.70 -5.15
CA SER A 66 -27.28 6.04 -6.54
C SER A 66 -28.60 6.80 -6.66
N THR A 67 -28.67 7.78 -7.58
CA THR A 67 -29.91 8.51 -7.85
C THR A 67 -31.02 7.55 -8.29
N ILE A 68 -32.15 7.57 -7.59
CA ILE A 68 -33.37 6.87 -7.98
C ILE A 68 -34.19 7.83 -8.84
N TRP A 69 -34.29 7.56 -10.14
CA TRP A 69 -35.16 8.31 -11.03
C TRP A 69 -36.60 7.87 -10.82
N MET A 70 -37.45 8.77 -10.33
CA MET A 70 -38.89 8.54 -10.28
C MET A 70 -39.45 8.69 -11.69
N LYS A 71 -40.06 7.61 -12.20
CA LYS A 71 -40.81 7.60 -13.45
C LYS A 71 -42.28 7.91 -13.20
#